data_AF-A0A914RIG8-F1
#
_entry.id   AF-A0A914RIG8-F1
#
_cell.length_a   1.000
_cell.length_b   1.000
_cell.length_c   1.000
_cell.angle_alpha   90.00
_cell.angle_beta   90.00
_cell.angle_gamma   90.00
#
_symmetry.space_group_name_H-M   'P 1'
#
loop_
_entity.id
_entity.type
_entity.pdbx_description
1 polymer ?
#
loop_
_entity_poly.entity_id
_entity_poly.type
_entity_poly.pdbx_seq_one_letter_code
_entity_poly.pdbx_strand_id
1 'polypeptide(L)' 'MKLKIAVIIVGTQSDLRCNISLVVALRKKGEQPVSESKARLLAEELSADYACSYLLPSFQN' A
#
# COMPACT_ATOMS: atom_id res chain seq x y z
N MET A 1 5.84 33.30 5.39
CA MET A 1 4.84 32.21 5.37
C MET A 1 5.53 30.93 4.93
N LYS A 2 5.47 29.83 5.71
CA LYS A 2 5.88 28.50 5.22
C LYS A 2 4.67 27.86 4.54
N LEU A 3 4.83 27.43 3.29
CA LEU A 3 3.85 26.58 2.62
C LEU A 3 3.78 25.25 3.38
N LYS A 4 2.58 24.88 3.83
CA LYS A 4 2.33 23.57 4.46
C LYS A 4 2.04 22.59 3.33
N ILE A 5 2.98 21.69 3.07
CA ILE A 5 2.84 20.65 2.04
C ILE A 5 2.06 19.50 2.66
N ALA A 6 0.95 19.10 2.04
CA ALA A 6 0.23 17.90 2.41
C ALA A 6 0.98 16.66 1.89
N VAL A 7 1.14 15.65 2.74
CA VAL A 7 1.75 14.36 2.40
C VAL A 7 0.70 13.27 2.59
N ILE A 8 0.56 12.39 1.60
CA ILE A 8 -0.35 11.25 1.63
C ILE A 8 0.45 9.99 1.27
N ILE A 9 0.36 8.96 2.09
CA ILE A 9 0.87 7.62 1.80
C ILE A 9 -0.19 6.87 0.99
N VAL A 10 0.16 6.43 -0.21
CA VAL A 10 -0.74 5.66 -1.07
C VAL A 10 -0.26 4.21 -1.18
N GLY A 11 -1.05 3.27 -0.66
CA GLY A 11 -0.88 1.85 -0.94
C GLY A 11 -1.42 1.52 -2.34
N THR A 12 -0.59 0.92 -3.19
CA THR A 12 -0.99 0.50 -4.54
C THR A 12 -1.17 -1.01 -4.61
N GLN A 13 -1.94 -1.46 -5.60
CA GLN A 13 -2.12 -2.89 -5.93
C GLN A 13 -2.61 -3.72 -4.74
N SER A 14 -3.55 -3.18 -3.96
CA SER A 14 -4.04 -3.86 -2.75
C SER A 14 -4.76 -5.18 -3.04
N ASP A 15 -5.26 -5.36 -4.27
CA ASP A 15 -5.79 -6.62 -4.81
C ASP A 15 -4.76 -7.77 -4.78
N LEU A 16 -3.47 -7.46 -4.93
CA LEU A 16 -2.40 -8.46 -4.89
C LEU A 16 -2.20 -9.10 -3.52
N ARG A 17 -2.76 -8.55 -2.45
CA ARG A 17 -2.79 -9.20 -1.12
C ARG A 17 -3.52 -10.55 -1.16
N CYS A 18 -4.47 -10.71 -2.08
CA CYS A 18 -5.24 -11.95 -2.28
C CYS A 18 -4.66 -12.83 -3.41
N ASN A 19 -3.62 -12.39 -4.13
CA ASN A 19 -2.99 -13.18 -5.18
C ASN A 19 -2.09 -14.25 -4.56
N ILE A 20 -2.60 -15.50 -4.51
CA ILE A 20 -1.93 -16.63 -3.86
C ILE A 20 -0.53 -16.89 -4.44
N SER A 21 -0.38 -16.82 -5.77
CA SER A 21 0.90 -17.04 -6.45
C SER A 21 1.95 -16.03 -5.99
N LEU A 22 1.57 -14.75 -5.89
CA LEU A 22 2.44 -13.69 -5.37
C LEU A 22 2.76 -13.90 -3.89
N VAL A 23 1.76 -14.19 -3.07
CA VAL A 23 1.94 -14.40 -1.62
C VAL A 23 2.91 -15.55 -1.35
N VAL A 24 2.79 -16.65 -2.09
CA VAL A 24 3.74 -17.78 -2.01
C VAL A 24 5.14 -17.36 -2.46
N ALA A 25 5.26 -16.58 -3.54
CA ALA A 25 6.56 -16.10 -4.02
C ALA A 25 7.25 -15.16 -3.01
N LEU A 26 6.50 -14.29 -2.33
CA LEU A 26 7.01 -13.42 -1.25
C LEU A 26 7.41 -14.24 -0.02
N ARG A 27 6.58 -15.20 0.40
CA ARG A 27 6.86 -16.11 1.52
C ARG A 27 8.16 -16.88 1.34
N LYS A 28 8.47 -17.34 0.12
CA LYS A 28 9.75 -18.01 -0.21
C LYS A 28 10.98 -17.11 0.03
N LYS A 29 10.79 -15.79 0.09
CA LYS A 29 11.83 -14.79 0.38
C LYS A 29 11.77 -14.28 1.83
N GLY A 30 10.89 -14.84 2.69
CA GLY A 30 10.67 -14.35 4.05
C GLY A 30 9.81 -13.07 4.12
N GLU A 31 9.16 -12.70 3.01
CA GLU A 31 8.40 -11.46 2.88
C GLU A 31 6.88 -11.71 2.85
N GLN A 32 6.11 -10.62 3.02
CA GLN A 32 4.65 -10.62 2.86
C GLN A 32 4.17 -9.28 2.27
N PRO A 33 3.01 -9.24 1.61
CA PRO A 33 2.40 -7.98 1.22
C PRO A 33 2.24 -7.04 2.43
N VAL A 34 2.41 -5.75 2.20
CA VAL A 34 2.20 -4.74 3.25
C VAL A 34 0.74 -4.75 3.67
N SER A 35 0.48 -5.03 4.96
CA SER A 35 -0.85 -4.97 5.54
C SER A 35 -1.35 -3.53 5.63
N GLU A 36 -2.67 -3.36 5.68
CA GLU A 36 -3.25 -2.04 5.87
C GLU A 36 -2.84 -1.40 7.21
N SER A 37 -2.81 -2.20 8.28
CA SER A 37 -2.36 -1.76 9.60
C SER A 37 -0.93 -1.21 9.56
N LYS A 38 0.00 -1.91 8.90
CA LYS A 38 1.39 -1.46 8.77
C LYS A 38 1.51 -0.16 7.97
N ALA A 39 0.70 -0.01 6.93
CA ALA A 39 0.69 1.22 6.12
C ALA A 39 0.09 2.42 6.89
N ARG A 40 -0.94 2.19 7.72
CA ARG A 40 -1.52 3.22 8.59
C ARG A 40 -0.56 3.68 9.67
N LEU A 41 0.14 2.74 10.33
CA LEU A 41 1.19 3.07 11.30
C LEU A 41 2.29 3.94 10.67
N LEU A 42 2.74 3.59 9.46
CA LEU A 42 3.73 4.41 8.74
C LEU A 42 3.20 5.82 8.42
N ALA A 43 1.93 5.95 8.07
CA ALA A 43 1.33 7.26 7.80
C ALA A 43 1.24 8.10 9.08
N GLU A 44 0.85 7.50 10.21
CA GLU A 44 0.85 8.15 11.52
C GLU A 44 2.26 8.62 11.92
N GLU A 45 3.28 7.76 11.78
CA GLU A 45 4.68 8.09 12.06
C GLU A 45 5.18 9.29 11.23
N LEU A 46 4.68 9.43 10.00
CA LEU A 46 5.04 10.51 9.08
C LEU A 46 4.11 11.73 9.16
N SER A 47 3.13 11.73 10.06
CA SER A 47 2.08 12.76 10.14
C SER A 47 1.40 13.00 8.78
N ALA A 48 1.12 11.90 8.08
CA ALA A 48 0.50 11.85 6.76
C ALA A 48 -0.82 11.09 6.80
N ASP A 49 -1.70 11.35 5.83
CA ASP A 49 -2.89 10.53 5.62
C ASP A 49 -2.55 9.26 4.84
N TYR A 50 -3.33 8.18 5.03
CA TYR A 50 -3.21 6.95 4.27
C TYR A 50 -4.42 6.71 3.36
N ALA A 51 -4.16 6.43 2.09
CA ALA A 51 -5.17 5.97 1.14
C ALA A 51 -4.73 4.65 0.48
N CYS A 52 -5.70 3.78 0.19
CA CYS A 52 -5.47 2.50 -0.45
C CYS A 52 -6.16 2.47 -1.82
N SER A 53 -5.43 2.09 -2.86
CA SER A 53 -5.96 1.95 -4.22
C SER A 53 -6.01 0.47 -4.62
N TYR A 54 -7.06 0.10 -5.34
CA TYR A 54 -7.21 -1.18 -6.01
C TYR A 54 -7.16 -0.93 -7.52
N LEU A 55 -6.46 -1.78 -8.27
CA LEU A 55 -6.59 -1.76 -9.72
C LEU A 55 -7.92 -2.43 -10.08
N LEU A 56 -8.89 -1.63 -10.55
CA LEU A 56 -10.05 -2.20 -11.23
C LEU A 56 -9.58 -2.83 -12.54
N PRO A 57 -10.11 -4.01 -12.92
CA PRO A 57 -9.79 -4.68 -14.20
C PRO A 57 -9.97 -3.79 -15.44
N SER A 58 -10.74 -2.70 -15.32
CA SER A 58 -11.02 -1.73 -16.39
C SER A 58 -9.82 -0.85 -16.81
N PHE A 59 -8.67 -0.93 -16.12
CA PHE A 59 -7.47 -0.12 -16.40
C PHE A 59 -6.28 -0.92 -16.96
N GLN A 60 -6.52 -2.10 -17.55
CA GLN A 60 -5.52 -2.80 -18.35
C GLN A 60 -5.74 -2.44 -19.83
N ASN A 61 -5.03 -1.41 -20.30
CA ASN A 61 -4.85 -1.14 -21.74
C ASN A 61 -3.90 -2.16 -22.35
#